data_AF-A0A2P9EY16-F1
#
_entry.id   AF-A0A2P9EY16-F1
#
_cell.length_a   1.000
_cell.length_b   1.000
_cell.length_c   1.000
_cell.angle_alpha   90.00
_cell.angle_beta   90.00
_cell.angle_gamma   90.00
#
_symmetry.space_group_name_H-M   'P 1'
#
loop_
_entity.id
_entity.type
_entity.pdbx_description
1 polymer ?
#
loop_
_entity_poly.entity_id
_entity_poly.type
_entity_poly.pdbx_seq_one_letter_code
_entity_poly.pdbx_strand_id
1 'polypeptide(L)'
;MPDRHLRAAADGGPGDCRGASGWDGAVEAWRARYRVPDEVNLARWDRAFRVDLTDPWHREVFRDEVRQGGSLAIMEDLTDGGRALGWADGHSGEVVIPMARVSAPAPALRPVGGGSAPKSDRRQATEPGQPSVSARRPTDHGVRHLPGEEWLYAKFYAVEDTHDEFLHAHLPTLLRAAGDEVRDWHFLRYRDPDPHVRLRLHGAAEVLRTTVLPRLAAACRDWQEAGVIRGVVLDTYQPETDRYGGPVALPHAERMFCVDSRSALAQLTLRARGRLALPDPVLAAVNHALLLESLGDWDWSAWISRVLPKSPAHAVYRRHQKQARSLIVPGRTAESAAPALGAPLSDLWTHTPETRVYGALVLSGESGDPGTGEHAEAVLSLLHMQHNRLLGIDRAGENAGYAVLRGIARDHQGRLAHTRQEERTR
;
A
#
# COMPACT_ATOMS: atom_id res chain seq x y z
N MET A 1 -4.12 -13.80 -17.31
CA MET A 1 -3.32 -12.57 -17.53
C MET A 1 -3.68 -11.98 -18.89
N PRO A 2 -3.87 -10.64 -19.01
CA PRO A 2 -4.07 -9.97 -20.29
C PRO A 2 -2.87 -10.17 -21.21
N ASP A 3 -3.08 -10.73 -22.40
CA ASP A 3 -2.00 -10.91 -23.38
C ASP A 3 -1.66 -9.59 -24.09
N ARG A 4 -0.59 -9.59 -24.89
CA ARG A 4 -0.11 -8.40 -25.60
C ARG A 4 -1.15 -7.80 -26.56
N HIS A 5 -2.03 -8.63 -27.13
CA HIS A 5 -3.04 -8.20 -28.10
C HIS A 5 -4.20 -7.52 -27.38
N LEU A 6 -4.62 -8.08 -26.25
CA LEU A 6 -5.64 -7.50 -25.39
C LEU A 6 -5.20 -6.15 -24.83
N ARG A 7 -3.95 -6.05 -24.34
CA ARG A 7 -3.39 -4.77 -23.86
C ARG A 7 -3.33 -3.71 -24.95
N ALA A 8 -2.88 -4.08 -26.16
CA ALA A 8 -2.83 -3.15 -27.29
C ALA A 8 -4.22 -2.64 -27.70
N ALA A 9 -5.23 -3.52 -27.68
CA ALA A 9 -6.61 -3.12 -27.98
C ALA A 9 -7.21 -2.21 -26.89
N ALA A 10 -6.84 -2.41 -25.62
CA ALA A 10 -7.30 -1.58 -24.51
C ALA A 10 -6.88 -0.10 -24.68
N ASP A 11 -5.69 0.13 -25.25
CA ASP A 11 -5.12 1.47 -25.51
C ASP A 11 -5.68 2.18 -26.75
N GLY A 12 -6.48 1.51 -27.59
CA GLY A 12 -7.12 2.10 -28.77
C GLY A 12 -8.14 3.21 -28.43
N GLY A 13 -8.38 4.14 -29.34
CA GLY A 13 -9.28 5.28 -29.11
C GLY A 13 -10.79 4.93 -29.13
N PRO A 14 -11.69 5.84 -28.68
CA PRO A 14 -13.13 5.59 -28.57
C PRO A 14 -13.83 5.20 -29.90
N GLY A 15 -13.24 5.56 -31.04
CA GLY A 15 -13.79 5.28 -32.37
C GLY A 15 -13.54 3.85 -32.89
N ASP A 16 -12.59 3.12 -32.32
CA ASP A 16 -12.24 1.74 -32.72
C ASP A 16 -13.00 0.66 -31.91
N CYS A 17 -13.92 1.07 -31.04
CA CYS A 17 -14.44 0.19 -29.98
C CYS A 17 -15.54 -0.77 -30.45
N ARG A 18 -16.14 -0.54 -31.63
CA ARG A 18 -17.31 -1.30 -32.11
C ARG A 18 -17.02 -1.96 -33.46
N GLY A 19 -16.36 -3.12 -33.39
CA GLY A 19 -16.08 -3.96 -34.55
C GLY A 19 -15.25 -5.18 -34.17
N ALA A 20 -15.20 -6.19 -35.05
CA ALA A 20 -14.43 -7.43 -34.86
C ALA A 20 -12.91 -7.20 -34.69
N SER A 21 -12.42 -5.99 -35.01
CA SER A 21 -11.03 -5.54 -34.84
C SER A 21 -10.79 -4.63 -33.62
N GLY A 22 -11.84 -4.33 -32.83
CA GLY A 22 -11.81 -3.43 -31.69
C GLY A 22 -11.59 -4.12 -30.34
N TRP A 23 -11.80 -3.38 -29.24
CA TRP A 23 -11.70 -3.91 -27.87
C TRP A 23 -12.57 -5.16 -27.66
N ASP A 24 -13.84 -5.13 -28.08
CA ASP A 24 -14.76 -6.26 -27.95
C ASP A 24 -14.26 -7.51 -28.69
N GLY A 25 -13.79 -7.33 -29.93
CA GLY A 25 -13.21 -8.42 -30.72
C GLY A 25 -11.92 -8.97 -30.10
N ALA A 26 -11.10 -8.12 -29.50
CA ALA A 26 -9.90 -8.53 -28.78
C ALA A 26 -10.23 -9.32 -27.50
N VAL A 27 -11.26 -8.91 -26.76
CA VAL A 27 -11.79 -9.66 -25.61
C VAL A 27 -12.27 -11.03 -26.08
N GLU A 28 -13.10 -11.11 -27.12
CA GLU A 28 -13.62 -12.39 -27.64
C GLU A 28 -12.50 -13.32 -28.14
N ALA A 29 -11.54 -12.79 -28.90
CA ALA A 29 -10.39 -13.56 -29.39
C ALA A 29 -9.51 -14.07 -28.24
N TRP A 30 -9.30 -13.24 -27.21
CA TRP A 30 -8.57 -13.62 -26.01
C TRP A 30 -9.31 -14.70 -25.20
N ARG A 31 -10.63 -14.53 -25.01
CA ARG A 31 -11.49 -15.52 -24.34
C ARG A 31 -11.45 -16.86 -25.06
N ALA A 32 -11.58 -16.86 -26.38
CA ALA A 32 -11.52 -18.07 -27.19
C ALA A 32 -10.14 -18.75 -27.11
N ARG A 33 -9.05 -17.97 -27.16
CA ARG A 33 -7.68 -18.48 -27.12
C ARG A 33 -7.34 -19.17 -25.79
N TYR A 34 -7.73 -18.56 -24.68
CA TYR A 34 -7.37 -19.04 -23.35
C TYR A 34 -8.52 -19.75 -22.63
N ARG A 35 -9.66 -19.96 -23.31
CA ARG A 35 -10.88 -20.56 -22.75
C ARG A 35 -11.33 -19.86 -21.47
N VAL A 36 -11.33 -18.54 -21.50
CA VAL A 36 -11.74 -17.72 -20.36
C VAL A 36 -13.26 -17.79 -20.23
N PRO A 37 -13.80 -18.03 -19.02
CA PRO A 37 -15.24 -18.06 -18.77
C PRO A 37 -15.95 -16.75 -19.14
N ASP A 38 -17.29 -16.77 -19.12
CA ASP A 38 -18.08 -15.56 -19.29
C ASP A 38 -17.83 -14.61 -18.12
N GLU A 39 -17.77 -15.15 -16.89
CA GLU A 39 -17.58 -14.36 -15.69
C GLU A 39 -16.20 -14.60 -15.07
N VAL A 40 -15.53 -13.50 -14.72
CA VAL A 40 -14.21 -13.53 -14.10
C VAL A 40 -14.16 -12.58 -12.90
N ASN A 41 -13.30 -12.89 -11.94
CA ASN A 41 -12.98 -11.98 -10.86
C ASN A 41 -11.70 -11.19 -11.20
N LEU A 42 -11.82 -9.86 -11.24
CA LEU A 42 -10.69 -8.96 -11.33
C LEU A 42 -10.22 -8.63 -9.92
N ALA A 43 -8.96 -8.94 -9.62
CA ALA A 43 -8.35 -8.64 -8.32
C ALA A 43 -7.16 -7.70 -8.49
N ARG A 44 -7.19 -6.61 -7.70
CA ARG A 44 -6.12 -5.62 -7.60
C ARG A 44 -6.04 -5.16 -6.15
N TRP A 45 -4.86 -5.38 -5.55
CA TRP A 45 -4.58 -5.03 -4.16
C TRP A 45 -5.58 -5.70 -3.20
N ASP A 46 -6.38 -4.90 -2.48
CA ASP A 46 -7.43 -5.29 -1.53
C ASP A 46 -8.82 -5.40 -2.18
N ARG A 47 -8.95 -5.10 -3.48
CA ARG A 47 -10.22 -5.15 -4.20
C ARG A 47 -10.28 -6.37 -5.08
N ALA A 48 -11.37 -7.11 -4.95
CA ALA A 48 -11.78 -8.13 -5.90
C ALA A 48 -13.23 -7.87 -6.27
N PHE A 49 -13.54 -7.86 -7.56
CA PHE A 49 -14.92 -7.72 -8.04
C PHE A 49 -15.15 -8.57 -9.28
N ARG A 50 -16.37 -9.07 -9.40
CA ARG A 50 -16.84 -9.88 -10.53
C ARG A 50 -17.13 -8.98 -11.73
N VAL A 51 -16.76 -9.48 -12.90
CA VAL A 51 -17.02 -8.86 -14.20
C VAL A 51 -17.55 -9.92 -15.14
N ASP A 52 -18.70 -9.62 -15.75
CA ASP A 52 -19.28 -10.41 -16.82
C ASP A 52 -18.73 -9.93 -18.17
N LEU A 53 -17.93 -10.74 -18.84
CA LEU A 53 -17.31 -10.44 -20.12
C LEU A 53 -18.28 -10.61 -21.31
N THR A 54 -19.56 -10.90 -21.07
CA THR A 54 -20.62 -10.81 -22.08
C THR A 54 -21.34 -9.47 -22.03
N ASP A 55 -21.32 -8.80 -20.88
CA ASP A 55 -21.93 -7.48 -20.69
C ASP A 55 -21.02 -6.36 -21.25
N PRO A 56 -21.52 -5.51 -22.17
CA PRO A 56 -20.72 -4.44 -22.78
C PRO A 56 -20.19 -3.39 -21.79
N TRP A 57 -20.91 -3.08 -20.72
CA TRP A 57 -20.47 -2.12 -19.70
C TRP A 57 -19.35 -2.71 -18.84
N HIS A 58 -19.51 -3.97 -18.47
CA HIS A 58 -18.49 -4.71 -17.74
C HIS A 58 -17.20 -4.88 -18.56
N ARG A 59 -17.31 -5.04 -19.89
CA ARG A 59 -16.14 -4.99 -20.79
C ARG A 59 -15.41 -3.65 -20.75
N GLU A 60 -16.09 -2.52 -20.60
CA GLU A 60 -15.42 -1.20 -20.46
C GLU A 60 -14.76 -1.05 -19.08
N VAL A 61 -15.36 -1.57 -18.00
CA VAL A 61 -14.69 -1.66 -16.70
C VAL A 61 -13.42 -2.51 -16.78
N PHE A 62 -13.52 -3.68 -17.42
CA PHE A 62 -12.37 -4.53 -17.66
C PHE A 62 -11.28 -3.83 -18.48
N ARG A 63 -11.67 -3.04 -19.48
CA ARG A 63 -10.74 -2.26 -20.29
C ARG A 63 -9.96 -1.27 -19.44
N ASP A 64 -10.65 -0.51 -18.59
CA ASP A 64 -10.00 0.49 -17.73
C ASP A 64 -9.00 -0.19 -16.79
N GLU A 65 -9.38 -1.32 -16.17
CA GLU A 65 -8.49 -2.11 -15.33
C GLU A 65 -7.25 -2.63 -16.08
N VAL A 66 -7.41 -3.06 -17.34
CA VAL A 66 -6.28 -3.48 -18.18
C VAL A 66 -5.36 -2.31 -18.52
N ARG A 67 -5.92 -1.12 -18.82
CA ARG A 67 -5.15 0.10 -19.15
C ARG A 67 -4.37 0.66 -17.98
N GLN A 68 -4.91 0.54 -16.76
CA GLN A 68 -4.22 0.95 -15.54
C GLN A 68 -2.93 0.13 -15.31
N GLY A 69 -2.78 -1.05 -15.94
CA GLY A 69 -1.56 -1.86 -15.91
C GLY A 69 -1.26 -2.43 -14.52
N GLY A 70 -0.03 -2.89 -14.28
CA GLY A 70 0.41 -3.39 -12.96
C GLY A 70 -0.04 -4.82 -12.61
N SER A 71 -0.26 -5.07 -11.31
CA SER A 71 -0.58 -6.40 -10.73
C SER A 71 -2.05 -6.80 -10.82
N LEU A 72 -2.68 -6.59 -11.98
CA LEU A 72 -4.03 -7.09 -12.23
C LEU A 72 -4.01 -8.63 -12.29
N ALA A 73 -4.65 -9.26 -11.32
CA ALA A 73 -4.95 -10.68 -11.35
C ALA A 73 -6.36 -10.90 -11.94
N ILE A 74 -6.48 -11.87 -12.83
CA ILE A 74 -7.76 -12.32 -13.38
C ILE A 74 -7.92 -13.76 -12.92
N MET A 75 -8.96 -14.01 -12.15
CA MET A 75 -9.28 -15.31 -11.58
C MET A 75 -10.59 -15.80 -12.19
N GLU A 76 -10.71 -17.10 -12.36
CA GLU A 76 -11.99 -17.72 -12.68
C GLU A 76 -13.00 -17.46 -11.56
N ASP A 77 -14.26 -17.22 -11.92
CA ASP A 77 -15.35 -17.26 -10.95
C ASP A 77 -15.85 -18.71 -10.83
N LEU A 78 -15.74 -19.29 -9.64
CA LEU A 78 -16.22 -20.65 -9.38
C LEU A 78 -17.74 -20.79 -9.51
N THR A 79 -18.46 -19.66 -9.53
CA THR A 79 -19.92 -19.57 -9.71
C THR A 79 -20.34 -19.27 -11.16
N ASP A 80 -19.39 -19.17 -12.09
CA ASP A 80 -19.64 -18.97 -13.53
C ASP A 80 -20.64 -20.01 -14.08
N GLY A 81 -21.48 -19.56 -15.02
CA GLY A 81 -22.55 -20.36 -15.62
C GLY A 81 -23.73 -20.65 -14.68
N GLY A 82 -23.94 -19.82 -13.66
CA GLY A 82 -25.06 -19.97 -12.72
C GLY A 82 -24.89 -21.11 -11.73
N ARG A 83 -23.64 -21.51 -11.45
CA ARG A 83 -23.31 -22.48 -10.40
C ARG A 83 -23.59 -21.84 -9.03
N ALA A 84 -24.85 -21.85 -8.64
CA ALA A 84 -25.24 -21.52 -7.28
C ALA A 84 -24.72 -22.65 -6.37
N LEU A 85 -23.70 -22.35 -5.56
CA LEU A 85 -23.22 -23.27 -4.53
C LEU A 85 -24.32 -23.55 -3.46
N GLY A 86 -25.47 -22.83 -3.54
CA GLY A 86 -26.75 -23.16 -2.89
C GLY A 86 -26.81 -22.90 -1.38
N TRP A 87 -25.66 -22.78 -0.75
CA TRP A 87 -25.47 -22.61 0.69
C TRP A 87 -25.84 -21.23 1.27
N ALA A 88 -25.99 -20.20 0.44
CA ALA A 88 -26.18 -18.80 0.89
C ALA A 88 -27.34 -18.08 0.17
N ASP A 89 -28.34 -18.82 -0.32
CA ASP A 89 -29.55 -18.27 -0.97
C ASP A 89 -29.24 -17.28 -2.11
N GLY A 90 -28.21 -17.58 -2.90
CA GLY A 90 -27.77 -16.73 -4.02
C GLY A 90 -26.88 -15.54 -3.62
N HIS A 91 -26.58 -15.34 -2.34
CA HIS A 91 -25.63 -14.32 -1.90
C HIS A 91 -24.18 -14.81 -1.99
N SER A 92 -23.27 -13.89 -2.35
CA SER A 92 -21.83 -14.10 -2.18
C SER A 92 -21.49 -14.09 -0.68
N GLY A 93 -20.80 -15.12 -0.21
CA GLY A 93 -20.39 -15.24 1.18
C GLY A 93 -18.96 -15.76 1.28
N GLU A 94 -18.21 -15.21 2.23
CA GLU A 94 -16.89 -15.69 2.61
C GLU A 94 -16.97 -16.36 3.98
N VAL A 95 -16.42 -17.58 4.10
CA VAL A 95 -16.36 -18.28 5.39
C VAL A 95 -14.92 -18.31 5.86
N VAL A 96 -14.66 -17.61 6.97
CA VAL A 96 -13.35 -17.59 7.62
C VAL A 96 -13.33 -18.67 8.69
N ILE A 97 -12.58 -19.75 8.46
CA ILE A 97 -12.40 -20.86 9.43
C ILE A 97 -11.04 -20.69 10.12
N PRO A 98 -10.98 -20.16 11.36
CA PRO A 98 -9.74 -20.09 12.10
C PRO A 98 -9.26 -21.51 12.45
N MET A 99 -8.02 -21.83 12.12
CA MET A 99 -7.38 -23.10 12.50
C MET A 99 -6.27 -22.83 13.52
N ALA A 100 -6.20 -23.67 14.55
CA ALA A 100 -5.11 -23.67 15.52
C ALA A 100 -4.24 -24.91 15.34
N ARG A 101 -2.94 -24.80 15.59
CA ARG A 101 -2.04 -25.95 15.60
C ARG A 101 -2.48 -26.88 16.73
N VAL A 102 -2.95 -28.08 16.38
CA VAL A 102 -3.06 -29.15 17.36
C VAL A 102 -1.62 -29.50 17.74
N SER A 103 -1.18 -29.07 18.92
CA SER A 103 0.09 -29.50 19.48
C SER A 103 0.05 -31.03 19.52
N ALA A 104 0.82 -31.68 18.64
CA ALA A 104 1.07 -33.09 18.77
C ALA A 104 1.62 -33.32 20.20
N PRO A 105 1.17 -34.36 20.93
CA PRO A 105 1.76 -34.66 22.22
C PRO A 105 3.27 -34.80 22.03
N ALA A 106 4.03 -34.13 22.89
CA ALA A 106 5.49 -34.13 22.86
C ALA A 106 6.01 -35.56 22.66
N PRO A 107 7.03 -35.77 21.81
CA PRO A 107 7.55 -37.11 21.59
C PRO A 107 8.05 -37.65 22.93
N ALA A 108 7.42 -38.73 23.40
CA ALA A 108 7.88 -39.46 24.56
C ALA A 108 9.37 -39.80 24.38
N LEU A 109 10.16 -39.46 25.40
CA LEU A 109 11.57 -39.85 25.53
C LEU A 109 11.70 -41.34 25.19
N ARG A 110 12.42 -41.64 24.09
CA ARG A 110 12.78 -43.03 23.78
C ARG A 110 13.91 -43.47 24.72
N PRO A 111 13.84 -44.67 25.32
CA PRO A 111 14.93 -45.19 26.12
C PRO A 111 16.14 -45.52 25.25
N VAL A 112 17.31 -45.34 25.86
CA VAL A 112 18.61 -45.80 25.38
C VAL A 112 18.60 -47.32 25.22
N GLY A 113 18.99 -47.80 24.04
CA GLY A 113 19.18 -49.22 23.73
C GLY A 113 19.82 -49.39 22.36
N GLY A 114 20.99 -50.02 22.31
CA GLY A 114 21.92 -50.03 21.17
C GLY A 114 21.56 -50.98 20.02
N GLY A 115 22.29 -50.83 18.91
CA GLY A 115 22.26 -51.78 17.81
C GLY A 115 22.54 -51.18 16.43
N SER A 116 23.82 -51.21 16.04
CA SER A 116 24.40 -51.36 14.68
C SER A 116 23.58 -51.02 13.41
N ALA A 117 24.20 -50.19 12.56
CA ALA A 117 23.89 -49.94 11.14
C ALA A 117 23.97 -51.21 10.25
N PRO A 118 23.59 -51.21 8.94
CA PRO A 118 24.33 -50.46 7.92
C PRO A 118 23.51 -49.78 6.80
N LYS A 119 24.22 -48.88 6.10
CA LYS A 119 23.86 -48.16 4.87
C LYS A 119 23.53 -49.11 3.71
N SER A 120 22.61 -48.70 2.83
CA SER A 120 22.71 -49.04 1.40
C SER A 120 22.23 -47.88 0.53
N ASP A 121 23.09 -47.53 -0.42
CA ASP A 121 22.89 -46.60 -1.52
C ASP A 121 21.76 -47.07 -2.44
N ARG A 122 20.85 -46.15 -2.81
CA ARG A 122 20.17 -46.21 -4.10
C ARG A 122 20.12 -44.83 -4.73
N ARG A 123 20.90 -44.70 -5.81
CA ARG A 123 20.90 -43.61 -6.77
C ARG A 123 19.59 -43.60 -7.58
N GLN A 124 19.05 -42.39 -7.73
CA GLN A 124 18.41 -41.80 -8.91
C GLN A 124 17.28 -42.56 -9.62
N ALA A 125 16.07 -42.00 -9.51
CA ALA A 125 15.21 -41.77 -10.67
C ALA A 125 14.70 -40.32 -10.59
N THR A 126 15.11 -39.54 -11.57
CA THR A 126 14.81 -38.14 -11.80
C THR A 126 13.44 -38.05 -12.47
N GLU A 127 12.46 -37.40 -11.83
CA GLU A 127 11.25 -36.96 -12.52
C GLU A 127 11.33 -35.46 -12.87
N PRO A 128 10.82 -35.04 -14.04
CA PRO A 128 11.04 -33.70 -14.56
C PRO A 128 10.29 -32.66 -13.75
N GLY A 129 10.98 -31.58 -13.40
CA GLY A 129 10.43 -30.42 -12.71
C GLY A 129 9.26 -29.83 -13.49
N GLN A 130 8.05 -30.06 -12.98
CA GLN A 130 6.94 -29.17 -13.24
C GLN A 130 7.29 -27.82 -12.60
N PRO A 131 7.22 -26.70 -13.34
CA PRO A 131 7.28 -25.39 -12.72
C PRO A 131 6.07 -25.28 -11.81
N SER A 132 6.31 -25.40 -10.50
CA SER A 132 5.39 -24.95 -9.47
C SER A 132 5.20 -23.45 -9.69
N VAL A 133 4.20 -23.10 -10.50
CA VAL A 133 3.60 -21.78 -10.48
C VAL A 133 2.85 -21.75 -9.15
N SER A 134 3.55 -21.37 -8.07
CA SER A 134 2.90 -21.18 -6.79
C SER A 134 2.03 -19.94 -6.92
N ALA A 135 0.78 -20.14 -7.29
CA ALA A 135 -0.30 -19.31 -6.80
C ALA A 135 -0.31 -19.46 -5.27
N ARG A 136 0.40 -18.56 -4.59
CA ARG A 136 0.34 -18.40 -3.13
C ARG A 136 0.08 -16.92 -2.84
N ARG A 137 -1.19 -16.55 -2.86
CA ARG A 137 -1.72 -15.67 -1.82
C ARG A 137 -2.56 -16.56 -0.91
N PRO A 138 -2.08 -16.75 0.31
CA PRO A 138 -2.85 -16.28 1.45
C PRO A 138 -1.97 -15.43 2.35
N THR A 139 -2.46 -14.24 2.68
CA THR A 139 -2.06 -13.49 3.86
C THR A 139 -1.85 -14.45 5.03
N ASP A 140 -0.64 -14.54 5.58
CA ASP A 140 -0.41 -15.25 6.83
C ASP A 140 -1.17 -14.51 7.96
N HIS A 141 -2.42 -14.89 8.18
CA HIS A 141 -3.35 -14.32 9.16
C HIS A 141 -3.04 -14.72 10.62
N GLY A 142 -1.83 -15.22 10.90
CA GLY A 142 -1.51 -15.82 12.19
C GLY A 142 -1.46 -14.80 13.35
N VAL A 143 -1.02 -13.57 13.09
CA VAL A 143 -0.82 -12.58 14.15
C VAL A 143 -2.00 -11.63 14.22
N ARG A 144 -2.65 -11.61 15.39
CA ARG A 144 -3.75 -10.71 15.73
C ARG A 144 -3.42 -10.13 17.09
N HIS A 145 -3.46 -8.82 17.21
CA HIS A 145 -3.28 -8.15 18.49
C HIS A 145 -4.64 -7.75 19.04
N LEU A 146 -5.04 -8.38 20.13
CA LEU A 146 -6.33 -8.17 20.78
C LEU A 146 -6.31 -6.90 21.65
N PRO A 147 -7.47 -6.25 21.89
CA PRO A 147 -7.56 -5.19 22.88
C PRO A 147 -7.04 -5.66 24.25
N GLY A 148 -6.06 -4.93 24.78
CA GLY A 148 -5.41 -5.25 26.06
C GLY A 148 -4.03 -5.91 25.93
N GLU A 149 -3.55 -6.16 24.70
CA GLU A 149 -2.19 -6.59 24.42
C GLU A 149 -1.27 -5.38 24.12
N GLU A 150 -0.17 -5.59 23.40
CA GLU A 150 0.83 -4.56 23.07
C GLU A 150 0.38 -3.54 22.02
N TRP A 151 -0.82 -3.72 21.46
CA TRP A 151 -1.46 -2.76 20.57
C TRP A 151 -2.83 -2.34 21.10
N LEU A 152 -3.05 -1.02 21.16
CA LEU A 152 -4.35 -0.41 21.35
C LEU A 152 -4.82 0.18 20.02
N TYR A 153 -5.81 -0.46 19.42
CA TYR A 153 -6.40 -0.02 18.14
C TYR A 153 -7.80 0.57 18.37
N ALA A 154 -7.94 1.85 18.05
CA ALA A 154 -9.18 2.60 18.12
C ALA A 154 -9.64 3.10 16.73
N LYS A 155 -10.95 3.05 16.48
CA LYS A 155 -11.62 3.66 15.34
C LYS A 155 -12.44 4.85 15.82
N PHE A 156 -12.10 6.05 15.37
CA PHE A 156 -12.83 7.29 15.67
C PHE A 156 -13.74 7.66 14.50
N TYR A 157 -15.04 7.45 14.67
CA TYR A 157 -16.03 7.76 13.63
C TYR A 157 -16.31 9.26 13.61
N ALA A 158 -15.98 9.90 12.49
CA ALA A 158 -16.14 11.33 12.26
C ALA A 158 -16.49 11.58 10.79
N VAL A 159 -17.15 12.69 10.49
CA VAL A 159 -17.40 13.09 9.09
C VAL A 159 -16.06 13.30 8.39
N GLU A 160 -15.96 12.89 7.13
CA GLU A 160 -14.67 12.94 6.43
C GLU A 160 -14.08 14.35 6.32
N ASP A 161 -14.93 15.34 6.06
CA ASP A 161 -14.53 16.75 5.95
C ASP A 161 -13.93 17.30 7.25
N THR A 162 -14.21 16.68 8.41
CA THR A 162 -13.66 17.08 9.71
C THR A 162 -12.44 16.26 10.14
N HIS A 163 -11.97 15.30 9.32
CA HIS A 163 -10.78 14.50 9.67
C HIS A 163 -9.55 15.38 9.82
N ASP A 164 -9.34 16.39 8.97
CA ASP A 164 -8.21 17.31 9.09
C ASP A 164 -8.25 18.09 10.40
N GLU A 165 -9.42 18.57 10.80
CA GLU A 165 -9.66 19.24 12.07
C GLU A 165 -9.36 18.32 13.24
N PHE A 166 -9.95 17.12 13.24
CA PHE A 166 -9.70 16.09 14.24
C PHE A 166 -8.21 15.78 14.40
N LEU A 167 -7.50 15.58 13.28
CA LEU A 167 -6.10 15.19 13.27
C LEU A 167 -5.17 16.29 13.76
N HIS A 168 -5.38 17.56 13.40
CA HIS A 168 -4.46 18.63 13.81
C HIS A 168 -4.84 19.28 15.16
N ALA A 169 -6.12 19.29 15.55
CA ALA A 169 -6.58 19.96 16.76
C ALA A 169 -6.73 19.01 17.96
N HIS A 170 -7.20 17.78 17.74
CA HIS A 170 -7.58 16.87 18.83
C HIS A 170 -6.55 15.76 19.09
N LEU A 171 -6.14 15.04 18.04
CA LEU A 171 -5.21 13.91 18.17
C LEU A 171 -3.88 14.28 18.85
N PRO A 172 -3.23 15.43 18.60
CA PRO A 172 -1.96 15.78 19.24
C PRO A 172 -2.11 15.96 20.76
N THR A 173 -3.28 16.42 21.22
CA THR A 173 -3.58 16.56 22.65
C THR A 173 -3.72 15.19 23.31
N LEU A 174 -4.38 14.24 22.65
CA LEU A 174 -4.46 12.85 23.11
C LEU A 174 -3.07 12.20 23.18
N LEU A 175 -2.25 12.37 22.15
CA LEU A 175 -0.90 11.78 22.10
C LEU A 175 0.02 12.37 23.19
N ARG A 176 -0.03 13.68 23.44
CA ARG A 176 0.67 14.30 24.58
C ARG A 176 0.17 13.77 25.91
N ALA A 177 -1.14 13.57 26.04
CA ALA A 177 -1.74 13.00 27.24
C ALA A 177 -1.38 11.52 27.43
N ALA A 178 -1.17 10.74 26.36
CA ALA A 178 -0.69 9.35 26.46
C ALA A 178 0.73 9.27 27.04
N GLY A 179 1.54 10.32 26.85
CA GLY A 179 2.89 10.46 27.39
C GLY A 179 3.94 9.72 26.57
N ASP A 180 5.19 9.80 27.02
CA ASP A 180 6.36 9.24 26.31
C ASP A 180 6.40 7.71 26.26
N GLU A 181 5.45 7.04 26.89
CA GLU A 181 5.36 5.57 26.95
C GLU A 181 4.72 4.98 25.68
N VAL A 182 4.04 5.78 24.87
CA VAL A 182 3.49 5.38 23.55
C VAL A 182 4.23 6.13 22.44
N ARG A 183 5.45 5.69 22.16
CA ARG A 183 6.30 6.31 21.13
C ARG A 183 5.89 5.89 19.74
N ASP A 184 5.48 4.64 19.57
CA ASP A 184 5.12 4.09 18.28
C ASP A 184 3.61 4.13 18.11
N TRP A 185 3.16 4.96 17.18
CA TRP A 185 1.76 5.08 16.84
C TRP A 185 1.63 5.51 15.40
N HIS A 186 0.54 5.11 14.79
CA HIS A 186 0.21 5.55 13.45
C HIS A 186 -1.28 5.64 13.28
N PHE A 187 -1.71 6.51 12.38
CA PHE A 187 -3.09 6.57 11.97
C PHE A 187 -3.26 6.26 10.50
N LEU A 188 -4.49 5.98 10.10
CA LEU A 188 -4.92 6.05 8.71
C LEU A 188 -6.39 6.49 8.66
N ARG A 189 -6.80 7.02 7.53
CA ARG A 189 -8.20 7.36 7.25
C ARG A 189 -8.85 6.19 6.52
N TYR A 190 -10.10 5.91 6.85
CA TYR A 190 -10.84 4.82 6.24
C TYR A 190 -12.31 5.18 6.01
N ARG A 191 -12.95 4.49 5.07
CA ARG A 191 -14.39 4.60 4.75
C ARG A 191 -14.95 3.19 4.66
N ASP A 192 -15.33 2.59 5.79
CA ASP A 192 -16.13 1.35 5.84
C ASP A 192 -16.40 0.92 7.30
N PRO A 193 -17.66 0.77 7.76
CA PRO A 193 -18.91 1.10 7.06
C PRO A 193 -19.12 2.61 6.89
N ASP A 194 -18.54 3.40 7.78
CA ASP A 194 -18.60 4.86 7.78
C ASP A 194 -17.20 5.49 7.74
N PRO A 195 -17.05 6.77 7.37
CA PRO A 195 -15.78 7.49 7.50
C PRO A 195 -15.27 7.51 8.94
N HIS A 196 -14.01 7.16 9.13
CA HIS A 196 -13.35 7.15 10.44
C HIS A 196 -11.84 7.26 10.33
N VAL A 197 -11.20 7.66 11.43
CA VAL A 197 -9.75 7.60 11.62
C VAL A 197 -9.41 6.39 12.47
N ARG A 198 -8.53 5.53 11.98
CA ARG A 198 -7.96 4.40 12.71
C ARG A 198 -6.68 4.88 13.37
N LEU A 199 -6.59 4.78 14.69
CA LEU A 199 -5.36 5.04 15.45
C LEU A 199 -4.88 3.75 16.07
N ARG A 200 -3.61 3.42 15.84
CA ARG A 200 -2.93 2.26 16.43
C ARG A 200 -1.81 2.78 17.30
N LEU A 201 -1.81 2.36 18.56
CA LEU A 201 -0.85 2.75 19.59
C LEU A 201 -0.12 1.49 20.03
N HIS A 202 1.21 1.48 19.95
CA HIS A 202 2.04 0.36 20.36
C HIS A 202 2.80 0.69 21.64
N GLY A 203 2.84 -0.26 22.57
CA GLY A 203 3.51 -0.07 23.85
C GLY A 203 3.29 -1.26 24.79
N ALA A 204 3.78 -1.13 26.02
CA ALA A 204 3.56 -2.18 27.02
C ALA A 204 2.07 -2.34 27.33
N ALA A 205 1.56 -3.57 27.26
CA ALA A 205 0.15 -3.89 27.47
C ALA A 205 -0.41 -3.29 28.78
N GLU A 206 0.36 -3.34 29.86
CA GLU A 206 -0.04 -2.79 31.16
C GLU A 206 -0.24 -1.27 31.12
N VAL A 207 0.67 -0.56 30.44
CA VAL A 207 0.61 0.89 30.25
C VAL A 207 -0.59 1.27 29.40
N LEU A 208 -0.78 0.56 28.27
CA LEU A 208 -1.90 0.80 27.37
C LEU A 208 -3.23 0.63 28.09
N ARG A 209 -3.34 -0.40 28.95
CA ARG A 209 -4.55 -0.72 29.70
C ARG A 209 -4.82 0.22 30.86
N THR A 210 -3.82 0.53 31.69
CA THR A 210 -4.02 1.25 32.96
C THR A 210 -3.90 2.76 32.84
N THR A 211 -3.16 3.25 31.84
CA THR A 211 -2.87 4.68 31.68
C THR A 211 -3.51 5.24 30.42
N VAL A 212 -3.25 4.63 29.27
CA VAL A 212 -3.61 5.22 27.97
C VAL A 212 -5.09 5.08 27.67
N LEU A 213 -5.65 3.87 27.86
CA LEU A 213 -7.06 3.61 27.59
C LEU A 213 -8.01 4.49 28.42
N PRO A 214 -7.83 4.67 29.75
CA PRO A 214 -8.67 5.59 30.52
C PRO A 214 -8.60 7.04 30.02
N ARG A 215 -7.40 7.52 29.64
CA ARG A 215 -7.22 8.88 29.08
C ARG A 215 -7.90 9.02 27.72
N LEU A 216 -7.79 8.01 26.87
CA LEU A 216 -8.49 7.95 25.59
C LEU A 216 -9.99 7.98 25.78
N ALA A 217 -10.52 7.20 26.73
CA ALA A 217 -11.96 7.19 27.04
C ALA A 217 -12.47 8.55 27.53
N ALA A 218 -11.71 9.24 28.39
CA ALA A 218 -12.03 10.59 28.85
C ALA A 218 -12.05 11.60 27.67
N ALA A 219 -11.00 11.61 26.85
CA ALA A 219 -10.94 12.49 25.67
C ALA A 219 -12.08 12.20 24.68
N CYS A 220 -12.42 10.93 24.46
CA CYS A 220 -13.53 10.56 23.59
C CYS A 220 -14.88 11.10 24.10
N ARG A 221 -15.10 11.11 25.42
CA ARG A 221 -16.32 11.67 26.01
C ARG A 221 -16.43 13.16 25.70
N ASP A 222 -15.36 13.91 25.95
CA ASP A 222 -15.31 15.34 25.64
C ASP A 222 -15.54 15.60 24.14
N TRP A 223 -14.95 14.78 23.27
CA TRP A 223 -15.12 14.89 21.83
C TRP A 223 -16.53 14.53 21.34
N GLN A 224 -17.20 13.56 21.98
CA GLN A 224 -18.59 13.23 21.66
C GLN A 224 -19.55 14.33 22.12
N GLU A 225 -19.35 14.88 23.32
CA GLU A 225 -20.16 16.00 23.83
C GLU A 225 -19.99 17.26 22.98
N ALA A 226 -18.78 17.50 22.46
CA ALA A 226 -18.49 18.59 21.52
C ALA A 226 -18.86 18.30 20.05
N GLY A 227 -19.35 17.09 19.72
CA GLY A 227 -19.72 16.70 18.36
C GLY A 227 -18.55 16.47 17.38
N VAL A 228 -17.32 16.37 17.88
CA VAL A 228 -16.09 16.13 17.08
C VAL A 228 -16.07 14.72 16.50
N ILE A 229 -16.50 13.74 17.29
CA ILE A 229 -16.66 12.34 16.87
C ILE A 229 -18.08 11.86 17.19
N ARG A 230 -18.61 10.96 16.35
CA ARG A 230 -19.87 10.26 16.62
C ARG A 230 -19.69 9.10 17.60
N GLY A 231 -18.54 8.44 17.55
CA GLY A 231 -18.26 7.29 18.40
C GLY A 231 -16.84 6.76 18.27
N VAL A 232 -16.49 5.87 19.20
CA VAL A 232 -15.22 5.18 19.24
C VAL A 232 -15.45 3.67 19.36
N VAL A 233 -14.65 2.89 18.63
CA VAL A 233 -14.64 1.41 18.73
C VAL A 233 -13.21 0.95 18.97
N LEU A 234 -13.02 0.08 19.98
CA LEU A 234 -11.78 -0.67 20.15
C LEU A 234 -11.89 -1.97 19.38
N ASP A 235 -10.84 -2.33 18.65
CA ASP A 235 -10.87 -3.46 17.72
C ASP A 235 -9.53 -4.22 17.70
N THR A 236 -9.49 -5.36 17.03
CA THR A 236 -8.30 -6.19 16.85
C THR A 236 -7.41 -5.61 15.76
N TYR A 237 -6.13 -5.39 16.06
CA TYR A 237 -5.15 -5.04 15.04
C TYR A 237 -4.67 -6.31 14.33
N GLN A 238 -4.86 -6.33 13.00
CA GLN A 238 -4.37 -7.38 12.11
C GLN A 238 -3.31 -6.75 11.18
N PRO A 239 -2.02 -7.04 11.40
CA PRO A 239 -0.96 -6.52 10.54
C PRO A 239 -1.04 -7.07 9.12
N GLU A 240 -0.79 -6.22 8.13
CA GLU A 240 -0.78 -6.61 6.70
C GLU A 240 0.63 -7.08 6.30
N THR A 241 1.13 -8.11 6.97
CA THR A 241 2.53 -8.57 6.90
C THR A 241 3.05 -8.72 5.47
N ASP A 242 2.32 -9.43 4.62
CA ASP A 242 2.76 -9.72 3.25
C ASP A 242 2.76 -8.46 2.36
N ARG A 243 1.81 -7.55 2.59
CA ARG A 243 1.73 -6.27 1.87
C ARG A 243 2.98 -5.42 2.06
N TYR A 244 3.62 -5.53 3.22
CA TYR A 244 4.75 -4.68 3.59
C TYR A 244 6.10 -5.39 3.55
N GLY A 245 6.23 -6.49 2.78
CA GLY A 245 7.50 -7.18 2.54
C GLY A 245 7.80 -8.32 3.50
N GLY A 246 6.77 -8.85 4.18
CA GLY A 246 6.88 -10.02 5.04
C GLY A 246 7.26 -9.73 6.50
N PRO A 247 7.34 -10.77 7.35
CA PRO A 247 7.44 -10.63 8.80
C PRO A 247 8.74 -9.96 9.27
N VAL A 248 9.80 -10.04 8.49
CA VAL A 248 11.09 -9.39 8.80
C VAL A 248 11.01 -7.88 8.52
N ALA A 249 10.31 -7.46 7.47
CA ALA A 249 10.21 -6.08 7.05
C ALA A 249 9.11 -5.29 7.80
N LEU A 250 8.03 -5.96 8.19
CA LEU A 250 6.85 -5.34 8.80
C LEU A 250 7.17 -4.44 10.03
N PRO A 251 7.98 -4.84 11.03
CA PRO A 251 8.27 -3.97 12.18
C PRO A 251 8.97 -2.67 11.79
N HIS A 252 9.73 -2.67 10.70
CA HIS A 252 10.36 -1.47 10.16
C HIS A 252 9.36 -0.62 9.35
N ALA A 253 8.43 -1.26 8.62
CA ALA A 253 7.31 -0.57 7.98
C ALA A 253 6.41 0.14 9.01
N GLU A 254 6.12 -0.49 10.15
CA GLU A 254 5.31 0.11 11.21
C GLU A 254 5.96 1.37 11.81
N ARG A 255 7.28 1.35 12.01
CA ARG A 255 8.03 2.55 12.41
C ARG A 255 8.00 3.62 11.34
N MET A 256 8.03 3.25 10.07
CA MET A 256 7.84 4.17 8.96
C MET A 256 6.42 4.77 8.94
N PHE A 257 5.39 4.00 9.25
CA PHE A 257 4.02 4.53 9.42
C PHE A 257 3.95 5.57 10.54
N CYS A 258 4.73 5.40 11.61
CA CYS A 258 4.83 6.35 12.71
C CYS A 258 5.51 7.66 12.27
N VAL A 259 6.64 7.57 11.56
CA VAL A 259 7.32 8.74 10.96
C VAL A 259 6.37 9.52 10.04
N ASP A 260 5.71 8.80 9.15
CA ASP A 260 4.78 9.37 8.19
C ASP A 260 3.57 10.01 8.87
N SER A 261 3.02 9.38 9.91
CA SER A 261 1.93 9.93 10.72
C SER A 261 2.35 11.22 11.44
N ARG A 262 3.56 11.27 12.03
CA ARG A 262 4.10 12.49 12.65
C ARG A 262 4.29 13.60 11.62
N SER A 263 4.82 13.27 10.44
CA SER A 263 4.99 14.21 9.35
C SER A 263 3.66 14.79 8.88
N ALA A 264 2.66 13.93 8.70
CA ALA A 264 1.31 14.33 8.30
C ALA A 264 0.67 15.26 9.34
N LEU A 265 0.72 14.94 10.64
CA LEU A 265 0.16 15.82 11.68
C LEU A 265 0.82 17.19 11.73
N ALA A 266 2.14 17.26 11.60
CA ALA A 266 2.88 18.52 11.58
C ALA A 266 2.49 19.37 10.36
N GLN A 267 2.37 18.75 9.18
CA GLN A 267 1.97 19.44 7.95
C GLN A 267 0.52 19.90 8.00
N LEU A 268 -0.42 19.09 8.49
CA LEU A 268 -1.82 19.49 8.71
C LEU A 268 -1.91 20.69 9.65
N THR A 269 -1.11 20.70 10.73
CA THR A 269 -1.03 21.83 11.66
C THR A 269 -0.50 23.10 10.99
N LEU A 270 0.53 22.99 10.13
CA LEU A 270 1.05 24.13 9.38
C LEU A 270 0.03 24.66 8.37
N ARG A 271 -0.70 23.77 7.69
CA ARG A 271 -1.78 24.15 6.75
C ARG A 271 -2.91 24.88 7.46
N ALA A 272 -3.39 24.34 8.58
CA ALA A 272 -4.45 24.98 9.38
C ALA A 272 -4.07 26.38 9.86
N ARG A 273 -2.78 26.63 10.09
CA ARG A 273 -2.24 27.95 10.47
C ARG A 273 -1.88 28.85 9.28
N GLY A 274 -2.15 28.43 8.05
CA GLY A 274 -1.78 29.16 6.83
C GLY A 274 -0.27 29.27 6.58
N ARG A 275 0.55 28.45 7.25
CA ARG A 275 2.03 28.45 7.15
C ARG A 275 2.57 27.50 6.09
N LEU A 276 1.74 26.61 5.57
CA LEU A 276 2.06 25.72 4.45
C LEU A 276 0.97 25.84 3.39
N ALA A 277 1.31 26.47 2.26
CA ALA A 277 0.40 26.74 1.16
C ALA A 277 0.98 26.17 -0.15
N LEU A 278 1.04 24.84 -0.22
CA LEU A 278 1.41 24.12 -1.44
C LEU A 278 0.17 23.52 -2.08
N PRO A 279 0.06 23.49 -3.43
CA PRO A 279 -0.98 22.71 -4.10
C PRO A 279 -0.86 21.23 -3.71
N ASP A 280 -2.00 20.57 -3.43
CA ASP A 280 -2.02 19.18 -2.96
C ASP A 280 -1.21 18.20 -3.84
N PRO A 281 -1.24 18.26 -5.19
CA PRO A 281 -0.42 17.38 -6.02
C PRO A 281 1.09 17.60 -5.84
N VAL A 282 1.52 18.83 -5.57
CA VAL A 282 2.92 19.15 -5.30
C VAL A 282 3.31 18.65 -3.91
N LEU A 283 2.45 18.88 -2.92
CA LEU A 283 2.67 18.43 -1.55
C LEU A 283 2.78 16.89 -1.47
N ALA A 284 1.89 16.17 -2.15
CA ALA A 284 1.94 14.71 -2.28
C ALA A 284 3.29 14.26 -2.87
N ALA A 285 3.68 14.84 -4.01
CA ALA A 285 4.91 14.47 -4.69
C ALA A 285 6.17 14.76 -3.87
N VAL A 286 6.21 15.87 -3.12
CA VAL A 286 7.34 16.18 -2.23
C VAL A 286 7.44 15.13 -1.13
N ASN A 287 6.33 14.79 -0.48
CA ASN A 287 6.31 13.77 0.57
C ASN A 287 6.73 12.39 0.04
N HIS A 288 6.26 12.01 -1.15
CA HIS A 288 6.66 10.76 -1.80
C HIS A 288 8.16 10.72 -2.10
N ALA A 289 8.74 11.82 -2.59
CA ALA A 289 10.17 11.88 -2.84
C ALA A 289 10.99 11.81 -1.54
N LEU A 290 10.56 12.49 -0.46
CA LEU A 290 11.18 12.34 0.87
C LEU A 290 11.14 10.89 1.36
N LEU A 291 9.99 10.23 1.20
CA LEU A 291 9.81 8.83 1.57
C LEU A 291 10.76 7.93 0.78
N LEU A 292 10.79 8.05 -0.54
CA LEU A 292 11.63 7.23 -1.41
C LEU A 292 13.12 7.43 -1.12
N GLU A 293 13.56 8.67 -0.90
CA GLU A 293 14.95 8.98 -0.51
C GLU A 293 15.30 8.44 0.88
N SER A 294 14.35 8.40 1.82
CA SER A 294 14.62 7.85 3.16
C SER A 294 14.93 6.35 3.16
N LEU A 295 14.51 5.62 2.12
CA LEU A 295 14.79 4.19 1.99
C LEU A 295 16.28 3.88 1.76
N GLY A 296 17.07 4.84 1.28
CA GLY A 296 18.51 4.67 1.09
C GLY A 296 19.01 5.27 -0.23
N ASP A 297 20.20 4.85 -0.63
CA ASP A 297 20.87 5.37 -1.82
C ASP A 297 20.53 4.50 -3.04
N TRP A 298 19.45 4.86 -3.75
CA TRP A 298 18.96 4.14 -4.92
C TRP A 298 18.33 5.07 -5.96
N ASP A 299 18.26 4.65 -7.22
CA ASP A 299 17.66 5.44 -8.30
C ASP A 299 16.13 5.30 -8.33
N TRP A 300 15.49 5.86 -7.30
CA TRP A 300 14.03 5.93 -7.22
C TRP A 300 13.42 6.64 -8.43
N SER A 301 14.14 7.57 -9.06
CA SER A 301 13.62 8.35 -10.19
C SER A 301 13.54 7.52 -11.47
N ALA A 302 14.51 6.63 -11.73
CA ALA A 302 14.40 5.63 -12.79
C ALA A 302 13.26 4.65 -12.51
N TRP A 303 13.17 4.16 -11.26
CA TRP A 303 12.15 3.20 -10.85
C TRP A 303 10.73 3.78 -11.00
N ILE A 304 10.45 4.97 -10.45
CA ILE A 304 9.16 5.66 -10.54
C ILE A 304 8.75 5.91 -12.00
N SER A 305 9.70 6.29 -12.85
CA SER A 305 9.42 6.55 -14.27
C SER A 305 8.90 5.32 -15.02
N ARG A 306 9.32 4.12 -14.57
CA ARG A 306 8.95 2.80 -15.10
C ARG A 306 7.67 2.26 -14.46
N VAL A 307 7.52 2.34 -13.14
CA VAL A 307 6.43 1.68 -12.41
C VAL A 307 5.12 2.47 -12.41
N LEU A 308 5.19 3.81 -12.40
CA LEU A 308 3.98 4.63 -12.42
C LEU A 308 3.51 4.81 -13.87
N PRO A 309 2.24 4.48 -14.17
CA PRO A 309 1.71 4.58 -15.51
C PRO A 309 1.66 6.04 -15.98
N LYS A 310 1.63 6.22 -17.31
CA LYS A 310 1.35 7.54 -17.87
C LYS A 310 -0.14 7.83 -17.67
N SER A 311 -0.46 8.82 -16.85
CA SER A 311 -1.83 9.24 -16.57
C SER A 311 -2.21 10.52 -17.34
N PRO A 312 -3.49 10.71 -17.70
CA PRO A 312 -4.03 12.00 -18.17
C PRO A 312 -3.71 13.17 -17.22
N ALA A 313 -3.50 12.89 -15.93
CA ALA A 313 -3.07 13.86 -14.93
C ALA A 313 -1.69 14.48 -15.21
N HIS A 314 -0.98 14.08 -16.27
CA HIS A 314 0.27 14.73 -16.70
C HIS A 314 0.11 16.25 -16.98
N ALA A 315 -1.10 16.71 -17.33
CA ALA A 315 -1.37 18.15 -17.41
C ALA A 315 -1.16 18.88 -16.07
N VAL A 316 -1.42 18.21 -14.94
CA VAL A 316 -1.18 18.73 -13.58
C VAL A 316 0.32 18.98 -13.36
N TYR A 317 1.17 18.04 -13.79
CA TYR A 317 2.62 18.24 -13.73
C TYR A 317 3.05 19.49 -14.48
N ARG A 318 2.60 19.67 -15.74
CA ARG A 318 2.95 20.86 -16.53
C ARG A 318 2.55 22.16 -15.84
N ARG A 319 1.40 22.19 -15.17
CA ARG A 319 0.93 23.35 -14.42
C ARG A 319 1.84 23.70 -13.24
N HIS A 320 2.34 22.70 -12.52
CA HIS A 320 3.12 22.90 -11.29
C HIS A 320 4.62 22.64 -11.44
N GLN A 321 5.11 22.43 -12.66
CA GLN A 321 6.47 21.97 -12.96
C GLN A 321 7.54 22.83 -12.28
N LYS A 322 7.43 24.16 -12.36
CA LYS A 322 8.42 25.08 -11.78
C LYS A 322 8.53 24.90 -10.26
N GLN A 323 7.39 24.83 -9.57
CA GLN A 323 7.33 24.68 -8.12
C GLN A 323 7.77 23.28 -7.67
N ALA A 324 7.35 22.23 -8.39
CA ALA A 324 7.79 20.87 -8.11
C ALA A 324 9.30 20.71 -8.29
N ARG A 325 9.89 21.30 -9.35
CA ARG A 325 11.34 21.25 -9.61
C ARG A 325 12.17 22.00 -8.57
N SER A 326 11.64 23.06 -7.95
CA SER A 326 12.35 23.76 -6.88
C SER A 326 12.33 23.01 -5.55
N LEU A 327 11.35 22.14 -5.33
CA LEU A 327 11.14 21.42 -4.07
C LEU A 327 11.58 19.95 -4.11
N ILE A 328 11.68 19.36 -5.29
CA ILE A 328 12.03 17.95 -5.49
C ILE A 328 13.28 17.89 -6.37
N VAL A 329 14.42 17.80 -5.71
CA VAL A 329 15.72 17.57 -6.33
C VAL A 329 16.17 16.16 -5.95
N PRO A 330 16.05 15.16 -6.86
CA PRO A 330 16.42 13.79 -6.53
C PRO A 330 17.83 13.69 -5.94
N GLY A 331 17.93 13.05 -4.77
CA GLY A 331 19.13 12.92 -3.93
C GLY A 331 19.33 14.05 -2.92
N ARG A 332 18.53 15.12 -2.97
CA ARG A 332 18.58 16.29 -2.07
C ARG A 332 17.19 16.85 -1.79
N THR A 333 16.14 16.02 -1.84
CA THR A 333 14.77 16.50 -1.70
C THR A 333 14.55 17.14 -0.34
N ALA A 334 15.07 16.53 0.73
CA ALA A 334 15.02 17.08 2.08
C ALA A 334 15.61 18.51 2.18
N GLU A 335 16.80 18.73 1.62
CA GLU A 335 17.43 20.05 1.59
C GLU A 335 16.60 21.06 0.80
N SER A 336 16.12 20.67 -0.38
CA SER A 336 15.36 21.56 -1.26
C SER A 336 13.95 21.88 -0.74
N ALA A 337 13.33 20.97 0.01
CA ALA A 337 12.00 21.13 0.58
C ALA A 337 11.99 21.81 1.95
N ALA A 338 13.12 21.83 2.67
CA ALA A 338 13.24 22.41 4.01
C ALA A 338 12.73 23.86 4.15
N PRO A 339 12.93 24.78 3.18
CA PRO A 339 12.36 26.12 3.25
C PRO A 339 10.83 26.15 3.22
N ALA A 340 10.20 25.17 2.57
CA ALA A 340 8.74 25.10 2.43
C ALA A 340 8.07 24.29 3.54
N LEU A 341 8.65 23.15 3.93
CA LEU A 341 8.11 22.28 4.98
C LEU A 341 8.61 22.64 6.38
N GLY A 342 9.75 23.33 6.48
CA GLY A 342 10.49 23.54 7.72
C GLY A 342 11.57 22.47 7.91
N ALA A 343 12.72 22.89 8.47
CA ALA A 343 13.85 22.00 8.74
C ALA A 343 13.47 20.78 9.60
N PRO A 344 12.71 20.90 10.71
CA PRO A 344 12.36 19.73 11.52
C PRO A 344 11.60 18.63 10.76
N LEU A 345 10.77 19.01 9.79
CA LEU A 345 10.03 18.04 8.97
C LEU A 345 10.91 17.34 7.96
N SER A 346 11.90 18.05 7.41
CA SER A 346 12.88 17.46 6.49
C SER A 346 13.86 16.56 7.25
N ASP A 347 14.29 16.98 8.44
CA ASP A 347 15.18 16.23 9.33
C ASP A 347 14.56 14.91 9.80
N LEU A 348 13.24 14.91 10.04
CA LEU A 348 12.49 13.71 10.41
C LEU A 348 12.65 12.57 9.40
N TRP A 349 12.69 12.88 8.10
CA TRP A 349 12.85 11.88 7.04
C TRP A 349 14.31 11.47 6.80
N THR A 350 15.28 12.32 7.14
CA THR A 350 16.71 12.04 6.92
C THR A 350 17.40 11.34 8.08
N HIS A 351 16.95 11.58 9.31
CA HIS A 351 17.60 11.09 10.53
C HIS A 351 16.90 9.92 11.21
N THR A 352 15.90 9.29 10.57
CA THR A 352 15.22 8.12 11.13
C THR A 352 15.84 6.83 10.59
N PRO A 353 16.72 6.12 11.34
CA PRO A 353 17.48 4.98 10.84
C PRO A 353 16.60 3.83 10.32
N GLU A 354 15.39 3.68 10.88
CA GLU A 354 14.46 2.61 10.56
C GLU A 354 14.01 2.63 9.10
N THR A 355 13.93 3.81 8.49
CA THR A 355 13.57 3.98 7.08
C THR A 355 14.61 3.34 6.15
N ARG A 356 15.90 3.55 6.45
CA ARG A 356 17.01 2.92 5.73
C ARG A 356 17.08 1.42 5.97
N VAL A 357 16.78 0.95 7.19
CA VAL A 357 16.75 -0.50 7.47
C VAL A 357 15.62 -1.17 6.69
N TYR A 358 14.44 -0.55 6.63
CA TYR A 358 13.35 -1.05 5.78
C TYR A 358 13.77 -1.09 4.30
N GLY A 359 14.37 0.00 3.81
CA GLY A 359 14.87 0.07 2.45
C GLY A 359 15.90 -1.02 2.13
N ALA A 360 16.84 -1.32 3.03
CA ALA A 360 17.82 -2.40 2.85
C ALA A 360 17.17 -3.79 2.71
N LEU A 361 15.98 -4.00 3.27
CA LEU A 361 15.24 -5.26 3.15
C LEU A 361 14.48 -5.34 1.81
N VAL A 362 13.84 -4.25 1.39
CA VAL A 362 12.97 -4.26 0.20
C VAL A 362 13.71 -3.95 -1.10
N LEU A 363 14.76 -3.13 -1.06
CA LEU A 363 15.60 -2.73 -2.20
C LEU A 363 16.74 -3.74 -2.46
N SER A 364 16.38 -5.01 -2.50
CA SER A 364 17.33 -6.13 -2.63
C SER A 364 17.60 -6.57 -4.08
N GLY A 365 17.11 -5.83 -5.08
CA GLY A 365 17.36 -6.11 -6.50
C GLY A 365 18.80 -5.82 -6.92
N GLU A 366 19.28 -6.46 -7.99
CA GLU A 366 20.66 -6.29 -8.49
C GLU A 366 20.99 -4.84 -8.86
N SER A 367 19.98 -4.05 -9.25
CA SER A 367 20.13 -2.63 -9.59
C SER A 367 19.88 -1.70 -8.39
N GLY A 368 19.69 -2.23 -7.18
CA GLY A 368 19.28 -1.48 -5.99
C GLY A 368 17.81 -1.06 -5.99
N ASP A 369 17.00 -1.64 -6.88
CA ASP A 369 15.54 -1.45 -6.92
C ASP A 369 14.82 -2.53 -6.08
N PRO A 370 13.49 -2.44 -5.88
CA PRO A 370 12.76 -3.46 -5.15
C PRO A 370 13.01 -4.87 -5.70
N GLY A 371 13.47 -5.77 -4.84
CA GLY A 371 14.01 -7.07 -5.28
C GLY A 371 12.98 -8.06 -5.80
N THR A 372 11.71 -7.88 -5.48
CA THR A 372 10.59 -8.72 -5.94
C THR A 372 9.38 -7.85 -6.32
N GLY A 373 8.39 -8.47 -6.98
CA GLY A 373 7.10 -7.81 -7.22
C GLY A 373 6.39 -7.40 -5.93
N GLU A 374 6.49 -8.22 -4.88
CA GLU A 374 5.94 -7.93 -3.55
C GLU A 374 6.65 -6.75 -2.89
N HIS A 375 7.98 -6.66 -2.99
CA HIS A 375 8.72 -5.48 -2.51
C HIS A 375 8.31 -4.21 -3.26
N ALA A 376 8.07 -4.29 -4.57
CA ALA A 376 7.56 -3.16 -5.34
C ALA A 376 6.15 -2.75 -4.88
N GLU A 377 5.25 -3.71 -4.63
CA GLU A 377 3.92 -3.45 -4.06
C GLU A 377 4.00 -2.83 -2.66
N ALA A 378 4.98 -3.23 -1.84
CA ALA A 378 5.20 -2.69 -0.51
C ALA A 378 5.60 -1.20 -0.55
N VAL A 379 6.55 -0.83 -1.43
CA VAL A 379 6.93 0.58 -1.62
C VAL A 379 5.75 1.40 -2.15
N LEU A 380 5.00 0.90 -3.13
CA LEU A 380 3.79 1.58 -3.63
C LEU A 380 2.72 1.73 -2.54
N SER A 381 2.57 0.72 -1.68
CA SER A 381 1.66 0.78 -0.53
C SER A 381 2.06 1.87 0.47
N LEU A 382 3.35 2.07 0.71
CA LEU A 382 3.84 3.18 1.54
C LEU A 382 3.47 4.54 0.95
N LEU A 383 3.65 4.73 -0.37
CA LEU A 383 3.25 5.97 -1.04
C LEU A 383 1.75 6.21 -0.92
N HIS A 384 0.94 5.16 -1.13
CA HIS A 384 -0.51 5.22 -0.97
C HIS A 384 -0.92 5.63 0.45
N MET A 385 -0.32 5.00 1.47
CA MET A 385 -0.64 5.30 2.86
C MET A 385 -0.19 6.71 3.28
N GLN A 386 0.89 7.23 2.70
CA GLN A 386 1.32 8.60 2.90
C GLN A 386 0.34 9.63 2.33
N HIS A 387 -0.18 9.38 1.13
CA HIS A 387 -1.26 10.20 0.57
C HIS A 387 -2.50 10.14 1.47
N ASN A 388 -2.90 8.93 1.89
CA ASN A 388 -4.06 8.72 2.77
C ASN A 388 -3.98 9.56 4.06
N ARG A 389 -2.84 9.55 4.75
CA ARG A 389 -2.68 10.27 6.02
C ARG A 389 -2.79 11.78 5.85
N LEU A 390 -2.09 12.32 4.85
CA LEU A 390 -1.94 13.76 4.67
C LEU A 390 -3.10 14.41 3.92
N LEU A 391 -3.64 13.75 2.89
CA LEU A 391 -4.57 14.35 1.92
C LEU A 391 -5.94 13.66 1.85
N GLY A 392 -6.18 12.62 2.65
CA GLY A 392 -7.48 11.96 2.66
C GLY A 392 -7.60 10.80 1.67
N ILE A 393 -8.83 10.33 1.49
CA ILE A 393 -9.14 9.18 0.64
C ILE A 393 -9.61 9.70 -0.74
N ASP A 394 -8.73 10.48 -1.38
CA ASP A 394 -8.96 11.05 -2.70
C ASP A 394 -8.03 10.42 -3.74
N ARG A 395 -8.59 9.49 -4.52
CA ARG A 395 -7.88 8.76 -5.58
C ARG A 395 -7.50 9.66 -6.76
N ALA A 396 -8.27 10.72 -7.03
CA ALA A 396 -7.96 11.67 -8.11
C ALA A 396 -6.76 12.54 -7.71
N GLY A 397 -6.75 13.06 -6.47
CA GLY A 397 -5.63 13.78 -5.87
C GLY A 397 -4.37 12.92 -5.78
N GLU A 398 -4.50 11.64 -5.41
CA GLU A 398 -3.37 10.70 -5.37
C GLU A 398 -2.71 10.55 -6.75
N ASN A 399 -3.53 10.28 -7.77
CA ASN A 399 -3.07 10.17 -9.16
C ASN A 399 -2.44 11.47 -9.67
N ALA A 400 -2.92 12.63 -9.21
CA ALA A 400 -2.32 13.92 -9.52
C ALA A 400 -0.94 14.08 -8.88
N GLY A 401 -0.76 13.65 -7.61
CA GLY A 401 0.53 13.58 -6.93
C GLY A 401 1.53 12.68 -7.65
N TYR A 402 1.10 11.47 -8.02
CA TYR A 402 1.89 10.53 -8.83
C TYR A 402 2.30 11.12 -10.18
N ALA A 403 1.41 11.86 -10.85
CA ALA A 403 1.74 12.50 -12.12
C ALA A 403 2.84 13.57 -11.96
N VAL A 404 2.82 14.34 -10.86
CA VAL A 404 3.86 15.32 -10.54
C VAL A 404 5.19 14.63 -10.23
N LEU A 405 5.18 13.63 -9.34
CA LEU A 405 6.37 12.86 -8.95
C LEU A 405 7.04 12.22 -10.18
N ARG A 406 6.23 11.54 -11.02
CA ARG A 406 6.70 10.91 -12.25
C ARG A 406 7.25 11.92 -13.26
N GLY A 407 6.66 13.11 -13.34
CA GLY A 407 7.15 14.21 -14.18
C GLY A 407 8.56 14.66 -13.78
N ILE A 408 8.79 14.85 -12.48
CA ILE A 408 10.11 15.18 -11.92
C ILE A 408 11.12 14.07 -12.19
N ALA A 409 10.72 12.83 -11.93
CA ALA A 409 11.56 11.65 -12.13
C ALA A 409 12.05 11.54 -13.59
N ARG A 410 11.15 11.72 -14.56
CA ARG A 410 11.50 11.70 -16.00
C ARG A 410 12.40 12.87 -16.40
N ASP A 411 12.11 14.07 -15.90
CA ASP A 411 12.93 15.24 -16.22
C ASP A 411 14.35 15.10 -15.65
N HIS A 412 14.50 14.48 -14.48
CA HIS A 412 15.81 14.18 -13.89
C HIS A 412 16.57 13.14 -14.74
N GLN A 413 15.93 12.03 -15.09
CA GLN A 413 16.53 11.00 -15.93
C GLN A 413 16.93 11.52 -17.32
N GLY A 414 16.10 12.39 -17.92
CA GLY A 414 16.44 13.06 -19.18
C GLY A 414 17.69 13.95 -19.07
N ARG A 415 17.86 14.68 -17.96
CA ARG A 415 19.08 15.48 -17.71
C ARG A 415 20.32 14.59 -17.55
N LEU A 416 20.22 13.52 -16.77
CA LEU A 416 21.33 12.58 -16.59
C LEU A 416 21.77 11.93 -17.91
N ALA A 417 20.82 11.59 -18.80
CA ALA A 417 21.12 11.04 -20.11
C ALA A 417 21.86 12.05 -21.01
N HIS A 418 21.44 13.32 -21.00
CA HIS A 418 22.09 14.39 -21.76
C HIS A 418 23.53 14.61 -21.30
N THR A 419 23.75 14.74 -19.98
CA THR A 419 25.10 14.92 -19.42
C THR A 419 26.02 13.74 -19.76
N ARG A 420 25.54 12.50 -19.65
CA ARG A 420 26.31 11.30 -20.05
C ARG A 420 26.64 11.27 -21.55
N GLN A 421 25.77 11.83 -22.39
CA GLN A 421 26.01 11.92 -23.82
C GLN A 421 27.07 12.97 -24.14
N GLU A 422 27.02 14.14 -23.48
CA GLU A 422 28.04 15.20 -23.62
C GLU A 422 29.42 14.73 -23.17
N GLU A 423 29.51 13.98 -22.07
CA GLU A 423 30.75 13.38 -21.56
C GLU A 423 31.33 12.31 -22.50
N ARG A 424 30.50 11.58 -23.25
CA ARG A 424 30.94 10.59 -24.24
C ARG A 424 31.40 11.20 -25.56
N THR A 425 30.96 12.42 -25.87
CA THR A 425 31.35 13.16 -27.08
C THR A 425 32.57 14.05 -26.90
N ARG A 426 33.06 14.20 -25.67
CA ARG A 426 34.35 14.82 -25.33
C ARG A 426 35.40 13.74 -25.16
#